data_AF-A0A957KVT8-F1
#
_entry.id   AF-A0A957KVT8-F1
#
_cell.length_a   1.000
_cell.length_b   1.000
_cell.length_c   1.000
_cell.angle_alpha   90.00
_cell.angle_beta   90.00
_cell.angle_gamma   90.00
#
_symmetry.space_group_name_H-M   'P 1'
#
loop_
_entity.id
_entity.type
_entity.pdbx_description
1 polymer ?
#
loop_
_entity_poly.entity_id
_entity_poly.type
_entity_poly.pdbx_seq_one_letter_code
_entity_poly.pdbx_strand_id
1 'polypeptide(L)'
;ERLPLAPNDLGRDPEPVDSAQGPFFAEPPEGFSSVKAYSSAAKDLADWLYYNEALDLTVHPDLGVYRKPGEDERSFTIRLQQAARERRDDEVDKLRAKADKEIQRVADKLAKERQSLAADESKAQAKQAEQWVNIGESVLNFFTGRSTRRAVSSATSKWNQAQAAAQNVEQSKQLIEQLTGEKQKLEEQLLADIADITARWEQVADALTTEQIKPRRTDVDVRTTALAWVPMWQVQYDDNLGERTTSIPAYIRP
;
A
#
# COMPACT_ATOMS: atom_id res chain seq x y z
N GLU A 1 -26.37 -57.69 -0.72
CA GLU A 1 -26.31 -57.91 -2.19
C GLU A 1 -26.43 -56.60 -2.96
N ARG A 2 -26.09 -56.59 -4.25
CA ARG A 2 -26.48 -55.51 -5.18
C ARG A 2 -27.83 -55.87 -5.78
N LEU A 3 -28.85 -55.06 -5.53
CA LEU A 3 -30.15 -55.20 -6.18
C LEU A 3 -29.99 -54.91 -7.68
N PRO A 4 -30.64 -55.68 -8.58
CA PRO A 4 -30.60 -55.45 -10.02
C PRO A 4 -31.55 -54.29 -10.41
N LEU A 5 -31.42 -53.15 -9.73
CA LEU A 5 -32.25 -51.95 -9.92
C LEU A 5 -31.33 -50.76 -10.16
N ALA A 6 -31.48 -50.10 -11.31
CA ALA A 6 -30.81 -48.83 -11.59
C ALA A 6 -31.72 -47.65 -11.15
N PRO A 7 -31.14 -46.49 -10.79
CA PRO A 7 -31.94 -45.30 -10.43
C PRO A 7 -32.95 -44.86 -11.50
N ASN A 8 -32.67 -45.12 -12.78
CA ASN A 8 -33.60 -44.84 -13.89
C ASN A 8 -34.81 -45.78 -13.92
N ASP A 9 -34.71 -46.99 -13.36
CA ASP A 9 -35.81 -47.96 -13.32
C ASP A 9 -36.89 -47.51 -12.34
N LEU A 10 -36.51 -46.74 -11.30
CA LEU A 10 -37.41 -46.20 -10.28
C LEU A 10 -38.31 -45.06 -10.79
N GLY A 11 -37.93 -44.41 -11.90
CA GLY A 11 -38.61 -43.19 -12.38
C GLY A 11 -39.54 -43.38 -13.58
N ARG A 12 -39.50 -44.53 -14.26
CA ARG A 12 -40.26 -44.75 -15.51
C ARG A 12 -41.67 -45.28 -15.29
N ASP A 13 -41.83 -46.27 -14.41
CA ASP A 13 -43.11 -46.94 -14.17
C ASP A 13 -43.25 -47.30 -12.67
N PRO A 14 -43.50 -46.32 -11.79
CA PRO A 14 -43.75 -46.62 -10.38
C PRO A 14 -45.02 -47.47 -10.24
N GLU A 15 -44.97 -48.52 -9.42
CA GLU A 15 -46.15 -49.33 -9.14
C GLU A 15 -47.23 -48.45 -8.46
N PRO A 16 -48.46 -48.42 -9.00
CA PRO A 16 -49.54 -47.67 -8.38
C PRO A 16 -49.90 -48.31 -7.04
N VAL A 17 -49.58 -47.59 -5.97
CA VAL A 17 -49.85 -48.02 -4.61
C VAL A 17 -51.35 -47.89 -4.31
N ASP A 18 -51.96 -48.92 -3.72
CA ASP A 18 -53.36 -48.86 -3.30
C ASP A 18 -53.56 -47.77 -2.22
N SER A 19 -54.62 -46.98 -2.38
CA SER A 19 -55.12 -46.02 -1.40
C SER A 19 -55.27 -46.56 0.03
N ALA A 20 -55.42 -47.88 0.19
CA ALA A 20 -55.47 -48.55 1.48
C ALA A 20 -54.10 -48.71 2.19
N GLN A 21 -52.98 -48.48 1.50
CA GLN A 21 -51.63 -48.68 2.07
C GLN A 21 -51.12 -47.51 2.94
N GLY A 22 -51.91 -46.45 3.09
CA GLY A 22 -51.68 -45.39 4.09
C GLY A 22 -51.28 -44.03 3.51
N PRO A 23 -51.00 -43.03 4.38
CA PRO A 23 -50.60 -41.71 3.92
C PRO A 23 -49.22 -41.74 3.27
N PHE A 24 -49.11 -41.21 2.05
CA PHE A 24 -47.84 -41.05 1.33
C PHE A 24 -46.89 -40.01 1.96
N PHE A 25 -47.32 -39.37 3.04
CA PHE A 25 -46.58 -38.36 3.78
C PHE A 25 -46.41 -38.83 5.22
N ALA A 26 -45.19 -38.69 5.74
CA ALA A 26 -44.93 -38.86 7.15
C ALA A 26 -45.77 -37.87 7.96
N GLU A 27 -46.21 -38.26 9.15
CA GLU A 27 -46.86 -37.34 10.07
C GLU A 27 -45.92 -36.16 10.40
N PRO A 28 -46.43 -34.93 10.47
CA PRO A 28 -45.61 -33.79 10.85
C PRO A 28 -45.07 -33.99 12.28
N PRO A 29 -43.84 -33.55 12.57
CA PRO A 29 -43.30 -33.60 13.92
C PRO A 29 -44.22 -32.91 14.93
N GLU A 30 -44.25 -33.44 16.16
CA GLU A 30 -45.05 -32.88 17.23
C GLU A 30 -44.73 -31.38 17.42
N GLY A 31 -45.78 -30.55 17.52
CA GLY A 31 -45.66 -29.09 17.63
C GLY A 31 -45.69 -28.31 16.31
N PHE A 32 -45.35 -28.92 15.17
CA PHE A 32 -45.35 -28.27 13.84
C PHE A 32 -46.73 -28.18 13.16
N SER A 33 -47.79 -28.42 13.92
CA SER A 33 -49.19 -28.20 13.51
C SER A 33 -49.70 -26.79 13.84
N SER A 34 -48.88 -25.93 14.46
CA SER A 34 -49.29 -24.59 14.90
C SER A 34 -48.43 -23.47 14.29
N VAL A 35 -49.05 -22.32 14.00
CA VAL A 35 -48.35 -21.10 13.52
C VAL A 35 -47.23 -20.69 14.48
N LYS A 36 -47.44 -20.87 15.79
CA LYS A 36 -46.49 -20.51 16.83
C LYS A 36 -45.15 -21.26 16.70
N ALA A 37 -45.18 -22.53 16.29
CA ALA A 37 -43.95 -23.31 16.09
C ALA A 37 -43.10 -22.77 14.94
N TYR A 38 -43.72 -22.44 13.81
CA TYR A 38 -43.02 -21.82 12.67
C TYR A 38 -42.46 -20.43 13.02
N SER A 39 -43.22 -19.60 13.75
CA SER A 39 -42.71 -18.31 14.22
C SER A 39 -41.53 -18.45 15.20
N SER A 40 -41.55 -19.47 16.07
CA SER A 40 -40.40 -19.77 16.95
C SER A 40 -39.20 -20.20 16.13
N ALA A 41 -39.37 -21.15 15.20
CA ALA A 41 -38.29 -21.62 14.35
C ALA A 41 -37.67 -20.49 13.51
N ALA A 42 -38.49 -19.56 13.00
CA ALA A 42 -38.01 -18.38 12.29
C ALA A 42 -37.13 -17.48 13.18
N LYS A 43 -37.53 -17.29 14.44
CA LYS A 43 -36.75 -16.53 15.41
C LYS A 43 -35.45 -17.25 15.77
N ASP A 44 -35.50 -18.55 16.01
CA ASP A 44 -34.32 -19.35 16.36
C ASP A 44 -33.31 -19.36 15.21
N LEU A 45 -33.79 -19.48 13.96
CA LEU A 45 -32.94 -19.34 12.78
C LEU A 45 -32.33 -17.94 12.66
N ALA A 46 -33.13 -16.88 12.89
CA ALA A 46 -32.62 -15.51 12.85
C ALA A 46 -31.53 -15.27 13.92
N ASP A 47 -31.73 -15.85 15.11
CA ASP A 47 -30.77 -15.80 16.21
C ASP A 47 -29.50 -16.56 15.86
N TRP A 48 -29.63 -17.76 15.30
CA TRP A 48 -28.49 -18.54 14.86
C TRP A 48 -27.69 -17.81 13.78
N LEU A 49 -28.34 -17.26 12.75
CA LEU A 49 -27.67 -16.47 11.70
C LEU A 49 -26.93 -15.27 12.29
N TYR A 50 -27.55 -14.55 13.23
CA TYR A 50 -26.94 -13.41 13.90
C TYR A 50 -25.65 -13.77 14.67
N TYR A 51 -25.62 -14.92 15.35
CA TYR A 51 -24.46 -15.32 16.16
C TYR A 51 -23.37 -16.06 15.39
N ASN A 52 -23.73 -16.77 14.32
CA ASN A 52 -22.83 -17.72 13.66
C ASN A 52 -22.38 -17.29 12.26
N GLU A 53 -23.15 -16.43 11.58
CA GLU A 53 -22.76 -15.96 10.25
C GLU A 53 -21.85 -14.73 10.33
N ALA A 54 -20.86 -14.69 9.45
CA ALA A 54 -20.01 -13.54 9.21
C ALA A 54 -19.62 -13.51 7.74
N LEU A 55 -19.51 -12.31 7.19
CA LEU A 55 -18.97 -12.09 5.85
C LEU A 55 -17.48 -11.78 5.97
N ASP A 56 -16.65 -12.68 5.46
CA ASP A 56 -15.21 -12.46 5.31
C ASP A 56 -14.96 -11.54 4.09
N LEU A 57 -14.32 -10.40 4.33
CA LEU A 57 -13.88 -9.48 3.28
C LEU A 57 -12.36 -9.42 3.22
N THR A 58 -11.82 -9.51 2.01
CA THR A 58 -10.41 -9.22 1.75
C THR A 58 -10.22 -7.71 1.65
N VAL A 59 -9.35 -7.14 2.49
CA VAL A 59 -9.13 -5.69 2.61
C VAL A 59 -7.64 -5.37 2.59
N HIS A 60 -7.28 -4.31 1.88
CA HIS A 60 -6.00 -3.62 2.05
C HIS A 60 -6.19 -2.43 3.01
N PRO A 61 -5.78 -2.54 4.28
CA PRO A 61 -6.12 -1.55 5.31
C PRO A 61 -5.59 -0.15 4.99
N ASP A 62 -4.34 -0.04 4.52
CA ASP A 62 -3.72 1.26 4.28
C ASP A 62 -4.33 2.02 3.07
N LEU A 63 -4.94 1.30 2.14
CA LEU A 63 -5.57 1.85 0.95
C LEU A 63 -7.09 2.00 1.12
N GLY A 64 -7.68 1.38 2.15
CA GLY A 64 -9.14 1.31 2.32
C GLY A 64 -9.85 0.57 1.19
N VAL A 65 -9.13 -0.25 0.42
CA VAL A 65 -9.69 -0.99 -0.72
C VAL A 65 -10.06 -2.39 -0.25
N TYR A 66 -11.33 -2.77 -0.45
CA TYR A 66 -11.82 -4.11 -0.17
C TYR A 66 -12.40 -4.78 -1.42
N ARG A 67 -12.38 -6.11 -1.43
CA ARG A 67 -13.05 -6.91 -2.46
C ARG A 67 -14.55 -6.91 -2.19
N LYS A 68 -15.33 -6.52 -3.18
CA LYS A 68 -16.80 -6.46 -3.04
C LYS A 68 -17.39 -7.86 -3.09
N PRO A 69 -18.52 -8.12 -2.40
CA PRO A 69 -19.24 -9.39 -2.53
C PRO A 69 -19.60 -9.68 -3.99
N GLY A 70 -19.25 -10.87 -4.48
CA GLY A 70 -19.48 -11.29 -5.87
C GLY A 70 -18.52 -10.68 -6.90
N GLU A 71 -17.54 -9.88 -6.49
CA GLU A 71 -16.51 -9.35 -7.40
C GLU A 71 -15.51 -10.44 -7.79
N ASP A 72 -15.18 -10.51 -9.08
CA ASP A 72 -14.12 -11.39 -9.56
C ASP A 72 -12.73 -10.90 -9.11
N GLU A 73 -11.81 -11.83 -8.96
CA GLU A 73 -10.46 -11.54 -8.44
C GLU A 73 -9.66 -10.58 -9.33
N ARG A 74 -9.88 -10.63 -10.65
CA ARG A 74 -9.18 -9.77 -11.61
C ARG A 74 -9.62 -8.31 -11.46
N SER A 75 -10.92 -8.06 -11.38
CA SER A 75 -11.47 -6.71 -11.17
C SER A 75 -10.97 -6.11 -9.85
N PHE A 76 -10.95 -6.91 -8.78
CA PHE A 76 -10.40 -6.49 -7.49
C PHE A 76 -8.91 -6.12 -7.60
N THR A 77 -8.11 -6.98 -8.23
CA THR A 77 -6.67 -6.77 -8.40
C THR A 77 -6.37 -5.49 -9.19
N ILE A 78 -7.12 -5.21 -10.25
CA ILE A 78 -6.97 -3.98 -11.05
C ILE A 78 -7.21 -2.74 -10.18
N ARG A 79 -8.28 -2.72 -9.38
CA ARG A 79 -8.57 -1.60 -8.49
C ARG A 79 -7.51 -1.42 -7.41
N LEU A 80 -7.05 -2.54 -6.83
CA LEU A 80 -5.99 -2.53 -5.82
C LEU A 80 -4.69 -1.94 -6.38
N GLN A 81 -4.27 -2.39 -7.56
CA GLN A 81 -3.08 -1.89 -8.23
C GLN A 81 -3.21 -0.41 -8.61
N GLN A 82 -4.38 0.03 -9.05
CA GLN A 82 -4.63 1.43 -9.35
C GLN A 82 -4.50 2.29 -8.10
N ALA A 83 -5.16 1.92 -7.00
CA ALA A 83 -5.06 2.64 -5.73
C ALA A 83 -3.62 2.68 -5.19
N ALA A 84 -2.87 1.59 -5.33
CA ALA A 84 -1.46 1.53 -4.96
C ALA A 84 -0.61 2.53 -5.76
N ARG A 85 -0.84 2.63 -7.08
CA ARG A 85 -0.13 3.59 -7.95
C ARG A 85 -0.45 5.02 -7.57
N GLU A 86 -1.72 5.35 -7.37
CA GLU A 86 -2.15 6.69 -6.95
C GLU A 86 -1.49 7.05 -5.61
N ARG A 87 -1.49 6.13 -4.63
CA ARG A 87 -0.87 6.37 -3.32
C ARG A 87 0.65 6.50 -3.38
N ARG A 88 1.31 5.70 -4.23
CA ARG A 88 2.75 5.77 -4.49
C ARG A 88 3.11 7.13 -5.10
N ASP A 89 2.39 7.54 -6.13
CA ASP A 89 2.66 8.79 -6.85
C ASP A 89 2.48 9.99 -5.90
N ASP A 90 1.42 9.99 -5.07
CA ASP A 90 1.22 10.99 -4.01
C ASP A 90 2.38 11.07 -3.00
N GLU A 91 2.95 9.92 -2.61
CA GLU A 91 4.09 9.87 -1.67
C GLU A 91 5.38 10.35 -2.33
N VAL A 92 5.63 9.94 -3.57
CA VAL A 92 6.78 10.39 -4.36
C VAL A 92 6.73 11.90 -4.59
N ASP A 93 5.56 12.45 -4.93
CA ASP A 93 5.41 13.89 -5.18
C ASP A 93 5.62 14.71 -3.91
N LYS A 94 5.11 14.25 -2.76
CA LYS A 94 5.38 14.89 -1.46
C LYS A 94 6.85 14.85 -1.09
N LEU A 95 7.51 13.72 -1.34
CA LEU A 95 8.94 13.54 -1.08
C LEU A 95 9.78 14.46 -1.97
N ARG A 96 9.50 14.50 -3.28
CA ARG A 96 10.14 15.40 -4.24
C ARG A 96 9.96 16.85 -3.84
N ALA A 97 8.74 17.28 -3.53
CA ALA A 97 8.48 18.65 -3.13
C ALA A 97 9.24 19.07 -1.85
N LYS A 98 9.51 18.13 -0.94
CA LYS A 98 10.35 18.38 0.25
C LYS A 98 11.84 18.43 -0.12
N ALA A 99 12.33 17.44 -0.86
CA ALA A 99 13.73 17.34 -1.26
C ALA A 99 14.14 18.51 -2.18
N ASP A 100 13.28 18.92 -3.11
CA ASP A 100 13.52 20.06 -3.99
C ASP A 100 13.79 21.35 -3.20
N LYS A 101 13.07 21.60 -2.11
CA LYS A 101 13.31 22.78 -1.26
C LYS A 101 14.69 22.73 -0.60
N GLU A 102 15.12 21.54 -0.16
CA GLU A 102 16.42 21.33 0.48
C GLU A 102 17.56 21.44 -0.53
N ILE A 103 17.41 20.80 -1.69
CA ILE A 103 18.37 20.84 -2.80
C ILE A 103 18.52 22.28 -3.32
N GLN A 104 17.42 23.00 -3.54
CA GLN A 104 17.47 24.41 -3.99
C GLN A 104 18.17 25.30 -2.96
N ARG A 105 17.94 25.08 -1.66
CA ARG A 105 18.63 25.84 -0.61
C ARG A 105 20.16 25.62 -0.66
N VAL A 106 20.61 24.40 -0.90
CA VAL A 106 22.05 24.09 -1.04
C VAL A 106 22.59 24.63 -2.37
N ALA A 107 21.84 24.51 -3.46
CA ALA A 107 22.20 25.03 -4.78
C ALA A 107 22.35 26.56 -4.78
N ASP A 108 21.45 27.29 -4.12
CA ASP A 108 21.53 28.75 -3.96
C ASP A 108 22.78 29.17 -3.17
N LYS A 109 23.11 28.44 -2.10
CA LYS A 109 24.35 28.68 -1.34
C LYS A 109 25.57 28.41 -2.21
N LEU A 110 25.58 27.30 -2.95
CA LEU A 110 26.66 26.92 -3.86
C LEU A 110 26.87 27.98 -4.95
N ALA A 111 25.79 28.50 -5.53
CA ALA A 111 25.84 29.55 -6.54
C ALA A 111 26.44 30.85 -5.98
N LYS A 112 26.01 31.27 -4.79
CA LYS A 112 26.56 32.43 -4.09
C LYS A 112 28.04 32.26 -3.78
N GLU A 113 28.44 31.09 -3.29
CA GLU A 113 29.84 30.82 -2.94
C GLU A 113 30.75 30.81 -4.19
N ARG A 114 30.29 30.22 -5.30
CA ARG A 114 31.00 30.27 -6.59
C ARG A 114 31.17 31.71 -7.09
N GLN A 115 30.16 32.55 -6.93
CA GLN A 115 30.25 33.97 -7.28
C GLN A 115 31.25 34.72 -6.39
N SER A 116 31.27 34.42 -5.08
CA SER A 116 32.23 35.01 -4.14
C SER A 116 33.67 34.61 -4.48
N LEU A 117 33.90 33.32 -4.75
CA LEU A 117 35.20 32.80 -5.17
C LEU A 117 35.70 33.51 -6.44
N ALA A 118 34.87 33.64 -7.47
CA ALA A 118 35.24 34.32 -8.71
C ALA A 118 35.61 35.80 -8.48
N ALA A 119 34.90 36.50 -7.58
CA ALA A 119 35.21 37.87 -7.22
C ALA A 119 36.54 37.99 -6.46
N ASP A 120 36.83 37.04 -5.56
CA ASP A 120 38.06 37.04 -4.78
C ASP A 120 39.29 36.61 -5.60
N GLU A 121 39.13 35.66 -6.53
CA GLU A 121 40.16 35.32 -7.53
C GLU A 121 40.48 36.51 -8.43
N SER A 122 39.46 37.26 -8.90
CA SER A 122 39.66 38.48 -9.70
C SER A 122 40.41 39.57 -8.91
N LYS A 123 40.05 39.81 -7.64
CA LYS A 123 40.78 40.76 -6.77
C LYS A 123 42.22 40.32 -6.51
N ALA A 124 42.46 39.02 -6.33
CA ALA A 124 43.80 38.48 -6.13
C ALA A 124 44.68 38.71 -7.37
N GLN A 125 44.14 38.48 -8.58
CA GLN A 125 44.83 38.76 -9.84
C GLN A 125 45.09 40.26 -10.06
N ALA A 126 44.10 41.12 -9.81
CA ALA A 126 44.25 42.57 -9.94
C ALA A 126 45.31 43.14 -8.98
N LYS A 127 45.37 42.64 -7.74
CA LYS A 127 46.41 43.03 -6.76
C LYS A 127 47.80 42.51 -7.12
N GLN A 128 47.93 41.38 -7.81
CA GLN A 128 49.21 40.94 -8.37
C GLN A 128 49.65 41.82 -9.54
N ALA A 129 48.73 42.28 -10.39
CA ALA A 129 49.03 43.23 -11.47
C ALA A 129 49.46 44.61 -10.92
N GLU A 130 48.79 45.13 -9.88
CA GLU A 130 49.20 46.37 -9.20
C GLU A 130 50.56 46.26 -8.49
N GLN A 131 50.96 45.06 -8.04
CA GLN A 131 52.29 44.83 -7.44
C GLN A 131 53.43 44.92 -8.46
N TRP A 132 53.16 44.70 -9.76
CA TRP A 132 54.17 44.71 -10.82
C TRP A 132 54.31 46.05 -11.56
N VAL A 133 53.41 47.01 -11.33
CA VAL A 133 53.41 48.31 -12.05
C VAL A 133 54.28 49.39 -11.40
N ASN A 134 54.86 49.18 -10.20
CA ASN A 134 55.64 50.22 -9.50
C ASN A 134 57.06 49.81 -9.06
N ILE A 135 57.74 48.92 -9.80
CA ILE A 135 59.20 48.74 -9.69
C ILE A 135 59.85 49.18 -11.01
N GLY A 136 59.78 50.48 -11.27
CA GLY A 136 60.43 51.13 -12.40
C GLY A 136 60.24 52.63 -12.28
N GLU A 137 61.35 53.37 -12.16
CA GLU A 137 61.42 54.84 -12.00
C GLU A 137 60.99 55.43 -10.65
N SER A 138 61.77 55.16 -9.60
CA SER A 138 62.01 56.17 -8.56
C SER A 138 63.42 56.00 -7.99
N VAL A 139 64.41 56.03 -8.89
CA VAL A 139 65.73 56.53 -8.55
C VAL A 139 65.82 57.85 -9.27
N LEU A 140 65.46 58.93 -8.57
CA LEU A 140 66.01 60.28 -8.72
C LEU A 140 65.27 61.22 -7.76
N ASN A 141 66.06 62.03 -7.07
CA ASN A 141 65.70 63.09 -6.12
C ASN A 141 65.26 62.64 -4.71
N PHE A 142 66.20 62.71 -3.76
CA PHE A 142 66.12 63.75 -2.72
C PHE A 142 67.43 63.85 -1.92
N PHE A 143 68.33 64.73 -2.36
CA PHE A 143 69.08 65.56 -1.42
C PHE A 143 68.06 66.47 -0.72
N THR A 144 67.80 66.26 0.56
CA THR A 144 67.79 67.30 1.61
C THR A 144 67.40 66.63 2.92
N GLY A 145 68.28 66.78 3.91
CA GLY A 145 68.04 66.29 5.26
C GLY A 145 66.92 67.06 5.93
N ARG A 146 65.77 66.40 6.16
CA ARG A 146 64.93 66.67 7.32
C ARG A 146 64.00 65.48 7.60
N SER A 147 64.33 64.77 8.68
CA SER A 147 63.47 63.94 9.52
C SER A 147 62.11 63.49 8.98
N THR A 148 61.98 62.20 8.66
CA THR A 148 60.71 61.48 8.72
C THR A 148 60.90 60.11 9.39
N ARG A 149 60.74 60.09 10.73
CA ARG A 149 60.36 58.86 11.44
C ARG A 149 58.94 58.50 11.00
N ARG A 150 58.81 57.63 10.00
CA ARG A 150 57.67 56.72 9.72
C ARG A 150 57.76 56.27 8.26
N ALA A 151 58.61 55.28 7.98
CA ALA A 151 58.62 54.63 6.67
C ALA A 151 59.07 53.17 6.78
N VAL A 152 58.56 52.42 7.76
CA VAL A 152 58.65 50.95 7.77
C VAL A 152 57.37 50.40 8.42
N SER A 153 56.27 50.37 7.67
CA SER A 153 55.07 49.60 8.06
C SER A 153 54.18 49.22 6.88
N SER A 154 54.41 49.72 5.67
CA SER A 154 53.55 49.43 4.51
C SER A 154 53.86 48.10 3.82
N ALA A 155 55.00 47.46 4.09
CA ALA A 155 55.33 46.14 3.53
C ALA A 155 54.65 44.99 4.32
N THR A 156 54.57 45.09 5.65
CA THR A 156 54.00 44.05 6.52
C THR A 156 52.47 43.99 6.45
N SER A 157 51.78 45.14 6.30
CA SER A 157 50.32 45.17 6.16
C SER A 157 49.85 44.60 4.82
N LYS A 158 50.65 44.75 3.76
CA LYS A 158 50.33 44.24 2.42
C LYS A 158 50.55 42.72 2.30
N TRP A 159 51.57 42.19 3.00
CA TRP A 159 51.81 40.75 3.09
C TRP A 159 50.69 40.02 3.83
N ASN A 160 50.26 40.55 4.98
CA ASN A 160 49.13 40.01 5.74
C ASN A 160 47.81 40.05 4.93
N GLN A 161 47.61 41.07 4.09
CA GLN A 161 46.43 41.16 3.22
C GLN A 161 46.46 40.19 2.03
N ALA A 162 47.63 39.95 1.43
CA ALA A 162 47.78 38.97 0.36
C ALA A 162 47.60 37.53 0.88
N GLN A 163 48.13 37.24 2.07
CA GLN A 163 47.96 35.95 2.74
C GLN A 163 46.51 35.70 3.16
N ALA A 164 45.80 36.73 3.64
CA ALA A 164 44.37 36.64 3.94
C ALA A 164 43.53 36.39 2.67
N ALA A 165 43.87 37.01 1.53
CA ALA A 165 43.17 36.78 0.26
C ALA A 165 43.36 35.34 -0.26
N ALA A 166 44.56 34.78 -0.14
CA ALA A 166 44.83 33.39 -0.51
C ALA A 166 44.08 32.39 0.40
N GLN A 167 44.01 32.67 1.71
CA GLN A 167 43.22 31.86 2.65
C GLN A 167 41.72 31.90 2.33
N ASN A 168 41.17 33.05 1.96
CA ASN A 168 39.75 33.16 1.60
C ASN A 168 39.41 32.33 0.36
N VAL A 169 40.26 32.35 -0.68
CA VAL A 169 40.09 31.52 -1.90
C VAL A 169 40.07 30.04 -1.55
N GLU A 170 40.98 29.59 -0.68
CA GLU A 170 41.04 28.19 -0.25
C GLU A 170 39.81 27.78 0.56
N GLN A 171 39.35 28.64 1.49
CA GLN A 171 38.13 28.40 2.28
C GLN A 171 36.88 28.30 1.39
N SER A 172 36.74 29.19 0.40
CA SER A 172 35.61 29.14 -0.54
C SER A 172 35.63 27.88 -1.39
N LYS A 173 36.81 27.39 -1.81
CA LYS A 173 36.93 26.12 -2.54
C LYS A 173 36.47 24.93 -1.68
N GLN A 174 36.91 24.87 -0.43
CA GLN A 174 36.49 23.82 0.52
C GLN A 174 34.98 23.87 0.77
N LEU A 175 34.40 25.06 0.92
CA LEU A 175 32.96 25.22 1.11
C LEU A 175 32.15 24.82 -0.14
N ILE A 176 32.64 25.14 -1.34
CA ILE A 176 32.05 24.69 -2.61
C ILE A 176 32.07 23.17 -2.71
N GLU A 177 33.19 22.53 -2.35
CA GLU A 177 33.30 21.07 -2.34
C GLU A 177 32.31 20.46 -1.35
N GLN A 178 32.24 20.98 -0.12
CA GLN A 178 31.28 20.54 0.89
C GLN A 178 29.82 20.69 0.41
N LEU A 179 29.44 21.85 -0.12
CA LEU A 179 28.07 22.10 -0.62
C LEU A 179 27.74 21.24 -1.84
N THR A 180 28.73 20.95 -2.69
CA THR A 180 28.55 20.04 -3.83
C THR A 180 28.29 18.62 -3.35
N GLY A 181 29.07 18.14 -2.37
CA GLY A 181 28.87 16.83 -1.75
C GLY A 181 27.54 16.73 -1.00
N GLU A 182 27.13 17.79 -0.28
CA GLU A 182 25.82 17.85 0.39
C GLU A 182 24.67 17.75 -0.61
N LYS A 183 24.75 18.49 -1.72
CA LYS A 183 23.75 18.43 -2.80
C LYS A 183 23.67 17.03 -3.41
N GLN A 184 24.81 16.42 -3.75
CA GLN A 184 24.85 15.06 -4.30
C GLN A 184 24.23 14.05 -3.35
N LYS A 185 24.57 14.12 -2.06
CA LYS A 185 24.00 13.24 -1.05
C LYS A 185 22.48 13.37 -0.93
N LEU A 186 21.95 14.60 -1.02
CA LEU A 186 20.49 14.82 -1.02
C LEU A 186 19.82 14.23 -2.27
N GLU A 187 20.46 14.35 -3.43
CA GLU A 187 19.96 13.77 -4.69
C GLU A 187 19.99 12.22 -4.64
N GLU A 188 21.06 11.63 -4.12
CA GLU A 188 21.17 10.18 -3.93
C GLU A 188 20.14 9.66 -2.92
N GLN A 189 19.97 10.36 -1.80
CA GLN A 189 18.97 10.00 -0.79
C GLN A 189 17.55 10.06 -1.37
N LEU A 190 17.23 11.09 -2.15
CA LEU A 190 15.94 11.20 -2.82
C LEU A 190 15.68 10.01 -3.75
N LEU A 191 16.69 9.60 -4.53
CA LEU A 191 16.56 8.43 -5.41
C LEU A 191 16.35 7.13 -4.64
N ALA A 192 17.08 6.94 -3.53
CA ALA A 192 16.92 5.79 -2.65
C ALA A 192 15.51 5.75 -2.02
N ASP A 193 15.06 6.88 -1.46
CA ASP A 193 13.75 6.99 -0.82
C ASP A 193 12.60 6.75 -1.83
N ILE A 194 12.74 7.23 -3.07
CA ILE A 194 11.77 6.95 -4.15
C ILE A 194 11.74 5.45 -4.49
N ALA A 195 12.91 4.80 -4.54
CA ALA A 195 12.99 3.37 -4.80
C ALA A 195 12.32 2.56 -3.69
N ASP A 196 12.54 2.94 -2.43
CA ASP A 196 11.90 2.30 -1.27
C ASP A 196 10.38 2.46 -1.27
N ILE A 197 9.87 3.66 -1.61
CA ILE A 197 8.43 3.89 -1.78
C ILE A 197 7.89 3.01 -2.91
N THR A 198 8.60 2.94 -4.04
CA THR A 198 8.17 2.14 -5.20
C THR A 198 8.11 0.66 -4.86
N ALA A 199 9.15 0.11 -4.25
CA ALA A 199 9.22 -1.30 -3.86
C ALA A 199 8.09 -1.69 -2.88
N ARG A 200 7.78 -0.81 -1.92
CA ARG A 200 6.68 -1.02 -0.97
C ARG A 200 5.33 -1.20 -1.67
N TRP A 201 5.06 -0.39 -2.69
CA TRP A 201 3.78 -0.41 -3.40
C TRP A 201 3.70 -1.44 -4.53
N GLU A 202 4.83 -2.05 -4.93
CA GLU A 202 4.83 -3.22 -5.84
C GLU A 202 4.29 -4.49 -5.16
N GLN A 203 4.50 -4.62 -3.85
CA GLN A 203 4.05 -5.75 -3.04
C GLN A 203 2.70 -5.49 -2.34
N VAL A 204 1.82 -4.72 -2.99
CA VAL A 204 0.51 -4.33 -2.40
C VAL A 204 -0.34 -5.52 -1.97
N ALA A 205 -0.23 -6.67 -2.64
CA ALA A 205 -1.01 -7.86 -2.30
C ALA A 205 -0.59 -8.48 -0.94
N ASP A 206 0.66 -8.29 -0.51
CA ASP A 206 1.20 -8.92 0.70
C ASP A 206 0.61 -8.31 1.98
N ALA A 207 0.07 -7.09 1.90
CA ALA A 207 -0.59 -6.40 3.00
C ALA A 207 -2.12 -6.65 3.05
N LEU A 208 -2.64 -7.56 2.22
CA LEU A 208 -4.04 -7.96 2.29
C LEU A 208 -4.34 -8.70 3.59
N THR A 209 -5.46 -8.34 4.19
CA THR A 209 -5.98 -8.94 5.43
C THR A 209 -7.42 -9.37 5.23
N THR A 210 -7.90 -10.24 6.11
CA THR A 210 -9.31 -10.63 6.16
C THR A 210 -9.98 -9.92 7.32
N GLU A 211 -11.04 -9.18 7.02
CA GLU A 211 -11.91 -8.54 7.99
C GLU A 211 -13.27 -9.24 8.03
N GLN A 212 -13.80 -9.47 9.23
CA GLN A 212 -15.10 -10.11 9.43
C GLN A 212 -16.18 -9.09 9.72
N ILE A 213 -17.20 -9.08 8.85
CA ILE A 213 -18.41 -8.30 9.08
C ILE A 213 -19.51 -9.22 9.59
N LYS A 214 -19.89 -9.05 10.84
CA LYS A 214 -21.05 -9.74 11.43
C LYS A 214 -22.34 -9.00 11.10
N PRO A 215 -23.44 -9.71 10.81
CA PRO A 215 -24.73 -9.08 10.57
C PRO A 215 -25.22 -8.40 11.85
N ARG A 216 -25.90 -7.26 11.71
CA ARG A 216 -26.72 -6.71 12.80
C ARG A 216 -28.02 -7.49 12.88
N ARG A 217 -28.71 -7.40 14.01
CA ARG A 217 -30.04 -8.01 14.20
C ARG A 217 -31.04 -7.58 13.10
N THR A 218 -30.92 -6.33 12.64
CA THR A 218 -31.76 -5.75 11.57
C THR A 218 -31.41 -6.22 10.17
N ASP A 219 -30.23 -6.82 9.97
CA ASP A 219 -29.78 -7.30 8.67
C ASP A 219 -30.28 -8.73 8.38
N VAL A 220 -30.85 -9.41 9.39
CA VAL A 220 -31.38 -10.78 9.27
C VAL A 220 -32.89 -10.74 9.01
N ASP A 221 -33.30 -11.19 7.83
CA ASP A 221 -34.69 -11.26 7.39
C ASP A 221 -35.06 -12.71 7.03
N VAL A 222 -35.76 -13.40 7.94
CA VAL A 222 -36.27 -14.75 7.70
C VAL A 222 -37.66 -14.64 7.08
N ARG A 223 -37.72 -14.78 5.74
CA ARG A 223 -38.96 -14.60 4.97
C ARG A 223 -39.93 -15.76 5.07
N THR A 224 -39.42 -16.98 5.10
CA THR A 224 -40.23 -18.20 5.09
C THR A 224 -39.62 -19.25 5.99
N THR A 225 -40.46 -19.87 6.81
CA THR A 225 -40.17 -21.13 7.48
C THR A 225 -41.31 -22.10 7.15
N ALA A 226 -40.95 -23.30 6.72
CA ALA A 226 -41.91 -24.30 6.27
C ALA A 226 -41.43 -25.69 6.62
N LEU A 227 -42.39 -26.60 6.79
CA LEU A 227 -42.14 -28.02 6.84
C LEU A 227 -42.21 -28.57 5.41
N ALA A 228 -41.23 -29.37 5.03
CA ALA A 228 -41.19 -30.04 3.75
C ALA A 228 -41.01 -31.54 3.95
N TRP A 229 -41.68 -32.32 3.11
CA TRP A 229 -41.46 -33.75 3.02
C TRP A 229 -40.40 -34.04 1.97
N VAL A 230 -39.45 -34.89 2.35
CA VAL A 230 -38.42 -35.36 1.46
C VAL A 230 -38.92 -36.64 0.79
N PRO A 231 -38.90 -36.74 -0.54
CA PRO A 231 -39.46 -37.90 -1.22
C PRO A 231 -38.53 -39.11 -1.06
N MET A 232 -39.13 -40.27 -0.81
CA MET A 232 -38.45 -41.54 -0.64
C MET A 232 -39.11 -42.58 -1.54
N TRP A 233 -38.29 -43.37 -2.23
CA TRP A 233 -38.77 -44.59 -2.89
C TRP A 233 -38.83 -45.71 -1.86
N GLN A 234 -39.93 -46.46 -1.86
CA GLN A 234 -40.00 -47.75 -1.20
C GLN A 234 -39.75 -48.83 -2.25
N VAL A 235 -38.77 -49.69 -1.98
CA VAL A 235 -38.39 -50.79 -2.87
C VAL A 235 -38.66 -52.09 -2.13
N GLN A 236 -39.53 -52.92 -2.70
CA GLN A 236 -39.77 -54.28 -2.25
C GLN A 236 -39.00 -55.25 -3.16
N TYR A 237 -38.32 -56.23 -2.57
CA TYR A 237 -37.54 -57.22 -3.31
C TYR A 237 -37.46 -58.53 -2.50
N ASP A 238 -37.32 -59.66 -3.20
CA ASP A 238 -37.06 -60.97 -2.58
C ASP A 238 -35.54 -61.24 -2.61
N ASP A 239 -34.94 -61.54 -1.46
CA ASP A 239 -33.52 -61.87 -1.32
C ASP A 239 -33.23 -63.39 -1.36
N ASN A 240 -34.22 -64.21 -1.76
CA ASN A 240 -34.27 -65.68 -1.67
C ASN A 240 -34.35 -66.24 -0.25
N LEU A 241 -34.36 -65.38 0.77
CA LEU A 241 -34.65 -65.72 2.17
C LEU A 241 -36.02 -65.18 2.62
N GLY A 242 -36.63 -64.32 1.80
CA GLY A 242 -37.98 -63.80 1.95
C GLY A 242 -38.12 -62.39 1.35
N GLU A 243 -39.34 -61.89 1.35
CA GLU A 243 -39.62 -60.51 0.95
C GLU A 243 -38.99 -59.51 1.93
N ARG A 244 -38.31 -58.51 1.35
CA ARG A 244 -37.68 -57.40 2.04
C ARG A 244 -38.23 -56.09 1.51
N THR A 245 -38.28 -55.11 2.40
CA THR A 245 -38.66 -53.73 2.06
C THR A 245 -37.55 -52.80 2.51
N THR A 246 -37.12 -51.92 1.61
CA THR A 246 -36.13 -50.86 1.91
C THR A 246 -36.63 -49.51 1.41
N SER A 247 -36.14 -48.43 2.02
CA SER A 247 -36.41 -47.06 1.56
C SER A 247 -35.13 -46.39 1.07
N ILE A 248 -35.19 -45.75 -0.09
CA ILE A 248 -34.05 -45.04 -0.69
C ILE A 248 -34.45 -43.60 -1.06
N PRO A 249 -33.55 -42.62 -0.89
CA PRO A 249 -33.78 -41.23 -1.29
C PRO A 249 -34.25 -41.11 -2.74
N ALA A 250 -35.36 -40.42 -2.97
CA ALA A 250 -35.84 -40.05 -4.32
C ALA A 250 -35.31 -38.67 -4.77
N TYR A 251 -34.18 -38.24 -4.20
CA TYR A 251 -33.54 -36.96 -4.46
C TYR A 251 -32.02 -37.15 -4.47
N ILE A 252 -31.33 -36.27 -5.19
CA ILE A 252 -29.87 -36.22 -5.18
C ILE A 252 -29.47 -35.49 -3.88
N ARG A 253 -28.67 -36.15 -3.04
CA ARG A 253 -28.09 -35.48 -1.88
C ARG A 253 -27.08 -34.43 -2.39
N PRO A 254 -27.18 -33.17 -1.94
CA PRO A 254 -26.20 -32.13 -2.29
C PRO A 254 -24.80 -32.49 -1.78
#